data_AF-A0A3A5VQ92-F1
#
_entry.id   AF-A0A3A5VQ92-F1
#
_cell.length_a   1.000
_cell.length_b   1.000
_cell.length_c   1.000
_cell.angle_alpha   90.00
_cell.angle_beta   90.00
_cell.angle_gamma   90.00
#
_symmetry.space_group_name_H-M   'P 1'
#
loop_
_entity.id
_entity.type
_entity.pdbx_description
1 polymer ?
#
loop_
_entity_poly.entity_id
_entity_poly.type
_entity_poly.pdbx_seq_one_letter_code
_entity_poly.pdbx_strand_id
1 'polypeptide(L)'
;RRRKDTIGDLDVVVAVDEDDHESVANAILNLSGIADVKGAGDSKISLILDTTIFDESFAVGHIDPNVLDAIGGDDYEQLEAGGTIDAQVRLVPPHVEPFTLAYFTGSKEHNIAMRQRAIDRGLRLNEFGLIPEAKAGDLKGMDAAVHSLTAADEAAIYAHLDLAYVPPELREDMGEVKAAETGGLPDLIETSHIRGSLHNHTTLSDGEASLEVMADTARKMGWNWLGIADHSPTLKIANGASAEDLLEQGRTIQRYNAEWAEQDVDFRLFHGVESDILEGGKLDHPDEVLAELDYVVASVHAMTKWRGRDEHENTEELLRVIDHPATTVLGHPTGRILQGREGYEVDL
;
A
#
# COMPACT_ATOMS: atom_id res chain seq x y z
N ARG A 1 -0.14 -9.86 -2.08
CA ARG A 1 -1.62 -9.96 -2.23
C ARG A 1 -2.40 -9.30 -1.07
N ARG A 2 -2.05 -9.52 0.19
CA ARG A 2 -2.77 -8.94 1.36
C ARG A 2 -2.45 -7.47 1.68
N ARG A 3 -1.83 -6.74 0.75
CA ARG A 3 -1.41 -5.33 0.91
C ARG A 3 -0.52 -5.04 2.13
N LYS A 4 0.31 -5.99 2.56
CA LYS A 4 1.36 -5.71 3.55
C LYS A 4 2.32 -4.64 3.02
N ASP A 5 2.74 -3.73 3.90
CA ASP A 5 3.64 -2.61 3.60
C ASP A 5 5.08 -3.07 3.33
N THR A 6 5.46 -4.24 3.84
CA THR A 6 6.73 -4.92 3.59
C THR A 6 6.48 -6.39 3.28
N ILE A 7 7.29 -6.96 2.39
CA ILE A 7 7.19 -8.36 1.96
C ILE A 7 8.58 -9.01 1.96
N GLY A 8 8.60 -10.34 2.10
CA GLY A 8 9.81 -11.16 1.96
C GLY A 8 9.99 -11.58 0.51
N ASP A 9 9.63 -12.83 0.21
CA ASP A 9 9.60 -13.35 -1.15
C ASP A 9 8.25 -13.11 -1.85
N LEU A 10 8.25 -13.30 -3.17
CA LEU A 10 7.07 -13.26 -4.02
C LEU A 10 6.56 -14.68 -4.28
N ASP A 11 5.35 -14.99 -3.81
CA ASP A 11 4.64 -16.21 -4.19
C ASP A 11 3.71 -15.96 -5.38
N VAL A 12 3.84 -16.76 -6.43
CA VAL A 12 3.03 -16.72 -7.65
C VAL A 12 2.38 -18.08 -7.86
N VAL A 13 1.07 -18.09 -8.14
CA VAL A 13 0.31 -19.29 -8.50
C VAL A 13 -0.08 -19.20 -9.96
N VAL A 14 0.19 -20.25 -10.72
CA VAL A 14 -0.09 -20.36 -12.16
C VAL A 14 -0.94 -21.60 -12.39
N ALA A 15 -2.17 -21.39 -12.86
CA ALA A 15 -3.01 -22.46 -13.38
C ALA A 15 -2.50 -22.88 -14.76
N VAL A 16 -2.24 -24.17 -14.94
CA VAL A 16 -1.74 -24.72 -16.21
C VAL A 16 -2.35 -26.09 -16.49
N ASP A 17 -2.79 -26.29 -17.74
CA ASP A 17 -3.22 -27.61 -18.21
C ASP A 17 -2.03 -28.56 -18.35
N GLU A 18 -2.24 -29.85 -18.10
CA GLU A 18 -1.15 -30.84 -18.09
C GLU A 18 -0.36 -30.86 -19.41
N ASP A 19 -1.05 -30.71 -20.54
CA ASP A 19 -0.46 -30.71 -21.87
C ASP A 19 0.46 -29.49 -22.13
N ASP A 20 0.20 -28.37 -21.45
CA ASP A 20 0.94 -27.11 -21.62
C ASP A 20 2.04 -26.91 -20.57
N HIS A 21 2.09 -27.77 -19.55
CA HIS A 21 2.94 -27.60 -18.36
C HIS A 21 4.42 -27.33 -18.71
N GLU A 22 5.03 -28.17 -19.55
CA GLU A 22 6.44 -28.02 -19.95
C GLU A 22 6.67 -26.71 -20.71
N SER A 23 5.73 -26.33 -21.59
CA SER A 23 5.85 -25.11 -22.39
C SER A 23 5.77 -23.84 -21.52
N VAL A 24 4.87 -23.82 -20.54
CA VAL A 24 4.69 -22.70 -19.61
C VAL A 24 5.85 -22.60 -18.64
N ALA A 25 6.31 -23.71 -18.07
CA ALA A 25 7.49 -23.74 -17.21
C ALA A 25 8.73 -23.20 -17.94
N ASN A 26 8.95 -23.63 -19.19
CA ASN A 26 10.03 -23.11 -20.02
C ASN A 26 9.85 -21.62 -20.34
N ALA A 27 8.64 -21.15 -20.60
CA ALA A 27 8.39 -19.73 -20.83
C ALA A 27 8.74 -18.89 -19.60
N ILE A 28 8.34 -19.31 -18.39
CA ILE A 28 8.67 -18.65 -17.13
C ILE A 28 10.19 -18.57 -16.95
N LEU A 29 10.92 -19.66 -17.16
CA LEU A 29 12.38 -19.70 -17.01
C LEU A 29 13.15 -18.80 -17.99
N ASN A 30 12.50 -18.34 -19.06
CA ASN A 30 13.09 -17.46 -20.07
C ASN A 30 12.60 -16.00 -19.97
N LEU A 31 11.86 -15.63 -18.92
CA LEU A 31 11.48 -14.24 -18.68
C LEU A 31 12.71 -13.37 -18.45
N SER A 32 12.68 -12.14 -18.97
CA SER A 32 13.66 -11.10 -18.64
C SER A 32 13.54 -10.71 -17.16
N GLY A 33 14.67 -10.31 -16.57
CA GLY A 33 14.74 -9.93 -15.16
C GLY A 33 14.89 -11.10 -14.18
N ILE A 34 15.09 -12.34 -14.68
CA ILE A 34 15.51 -13.47 -13.85
C ILE A 34 17.03 -13.43 -13.73
N ALA A 35 17.52 -13.15 -12.52
CA ALA A 35 18.94 -13.12 -12.20
C ALA A 35 19.52 -14.54 -11.99
N ASP A 36 18.77 -15.43 -11.34
CA ASP A 36 19.18 -16.82 -11.09
C ASP A 36 17.97 -17.77 -10.92
N VAL A 37 18.19 -19.06 -11.17
CA VAL A 37 17.21 -20.12 -10.98
C VAL A 37 17.71 -21.04 -9.87
N LYS A 38 17.19 -20.86 -8.65
CA LYS A 38 17.54 -21.69 -7.49
C LYS A 38 17.10 -23.15 -7.63
N GLY A 39 16.02 -23.39 -8.39
CA GLY A 39 15.57 -24.73 -8.74
C GLY A 39 14.25 -24.74 -9.48
N ALA A 40 14.10 -25.66 -10.43
CA ALA A 40 12.89 -25.85 -11.21
C ALA A 40 12.49 -27.34 -11.16
N GLY A 41 11.29 -27.61 -10.66
CA GLY A 41 10.67 -28.93 -10.69
C GLY A 41 9.22 -28.86 -11.17
N ASP A 42 8.58 -30.01 -11.29
CA ASP A 42 7.28 -30.18 -11.94
C ASP A 42 6.10 -29.43 -11.30
N SER A 43 6.26 -28.84 -10.11
CA SER A 43 5.18 -28.09 -9.44
C SER A 43 5.66 -26.78 -8.82
N LYS A 44 6.98 -26.52 -8.84
CA LYS A 44 7.58 -25.37 -8.19
C LYS A 44 8.83 -24.93 -8.94
N ILE A 45 8.90 -23.64 -9.22
CA ILE A 45 10.09 -22.94 -9.70
C ILE A 45 10.49 -21.92 -8.64
N SER A 46 11.76 -21.91 -8.24
CA SER A 46 12.34 -20.93 -7.30
C SER A 46 13.33 -20.06 -8.07
N LEU A 47 13.10 -18.76 -8.06
CA LEU A 47 13.81 -17.76 -8.85
C LEU A 47 14.42 -16.69 -7.94
N ILE A 48 15.49 -16.08 -8.42
CA ILE A 48 15.97 -14.77 -7.97
C ILE A 48 15.67 -13.79 -9.10
N LEU A 49 14.88 -12.78 -8.81
CA LEU A 49 14.56 -11.70 -9.74
C LEU A 49 15.48 -10.52 -9.47
N ASP A 50 15.95 -9.87 -10.52
CA ASP A 50 16.54 -8.53 -10.42
C ASP A 50 15.43 -7.46 -10.48
N THR A 51 15.76 -6.22 -10.13
CA THR A 51 14.83 -5.09 -10.17
C THR A 51 14.40 -4.69 -11.58
N THR A 52 15.16 -5.08 -12.62
CA THR A 52 14.85 -4.73 -14.01
C THR A 52 13.58 -5.41 -14.52
N ILE A 53 13.10 -6.45 -13.82
CA ILE A 53 11.80 -7.06 -14.11
C ILE A 53 10.64 -6.06 -14.01
N PHE A 54 10.82 -4.93 -13.33
CA PHE A 54 9.82 -3.87 -13.19
C PHE A 54 10.03 -2.68 -14.14
N ASP A 55 11.16 -2.60 -14.86
CA ASP A 55 11.55 -1.42 -15.66
C ASP A 55 10.57 -1.11 -16.80
N GLU A 56 9.93 -2.13 -17.37
CA GLU A 56 8.92 -1.93 -18.43
C GLU A 56 7.57 -1.41 -17.89
N SER A 57 7.35 -1.46 -16.56
CA SER A 57 6.04 -1.24 -15.93
C SER A 57 6.00 -0.11 -14.91
N PHE A 58 7.14 0.24 -14.30
CA PHE A 58 7.28 1.26 -13.27
C PHE A 58 8.51 2.12 -13.56
N ALA A 59 8.30 3.28 -14.19
CA ALA A 59 9.27 4.36 -14.05
C ALA A 59 8.98 5.02 -12.69
N VAL A 60 9.70 4.61 -11.65
CA VAL A 60 9.76 5.39 -10.42
C VAL A 60 10.50 6.67 -10.80
N GLY A 61 9.81 7.81 -10.69
CA GLY A 61 10.44 9.12 -10.96
C GLY A 61 11.66 9.32 -10.07
N HIS A 62 12.58 10.16 -10.51
CA HIS A 62 13.74 10.53 -9.71
C HIS A 62 13.27 11.08 -8.35
N ILE A 63 13.93 10.66 -7.28
CA ILE A 63 13.71 11.24 -5.94
C ILE A 63 14.61 12.46 -5.83
N ASP A 64 14.08 13.60 -5.37
CA ASP A 64 14.87 14.83 -5.18
C ASP A 64 16.12 14.53 -4.32
N PRO A 65 17.32 15.01 -4.70
CA PRO A 65 18.55 14.74 -3.97
C PRO A 65 18.54 15.11 -2.48
N ASN A 66 17.74 16.09 -2.06
CA ASN A 66 17.65 16.49 -0.66
C ASN A 66 16.67 15.61 0.13
N VAL A 67 15.60 15.14 -0.52
CA VAL A 67 14.72 14.08 0.04
C VAL A 67 15.50 12.78 0.12
N LEU A 68 16.29 12.45 -0.90
CA LEU A 68 17.20 11.31 -0.94
C LEU A 68 18.16 11.35 0.26
N ASP A 69 18.86 12.46 0.48
CA ASP A 69 19.75 12.66 1.64
C ASP A 69 19.00 12.48 2.98
N ALA A 70 17.74 12.94 3.06
CA ALA A 70 16.90 12.80 4.25
C ALA A 70 16.42 11.36 4.52
N ILE A 71 16.34 10.50 3.48
CA ILE A 71 15.95 9.09 3.58
C ILE A 71 17.13 8.11 3.58
N GLY A 72 18.39 8.57 3.42
CA GLY A 72 19.59 7.73 3.50
C GLY A 72 20.66 7.99 2.43
N GLY A 73 20.42 8.90 1.50
CA GLY A 73 21.37 9.31 0.46
C GLY A 73 21.77 8.17 -0.48
N ASP A 74 23.06 8.12 -0.81
CA ASP A 74 23.69 7.10 -1.66
C ASP A 74 23.45 5.65 -1.19
N ASP A 75 23.16 5.42 0.09
CA ASP A 75 22.88 4.09 0.63
C ASP A 75 21.50 3.56 0.14
N TYR A 76 20.54 4.45 -0.13
CA TYR A 76 19.22 4.09 -0.67
C TYR A 76 19.31 3.71 -2.15
N GLU A 77 20.05 4.47 -2.96
CA GLU A 77 20.29 4.12 -4.37
C GLU A 77 21.07 2.81 -4.52
N GLN A 78 21.99 2.51 -3.60
CA GLN A 78 22.70 1.23 -3.58
C GLN A 78 21.80 0.05 -3.19
N LEU A 79 20.81 0.26 -2.33
CA LEU A 79 19.76 -0.72 -2.03
C LEU A 79 18.86 -0.97 -3.25
N GLU A 80 18.55 0.07 -4.02
CA GLU A 80 17.68 0.01 -5.21
C GLU A 80 18.39 -0.63 -6.43
N ALA A 81 19.64 -0.26 -6.72
CA ALA A 81 20.39 -0.71 -7.88
C ALA A 81 20.96 -2.15 -7.75
N GLY A 82 20.89 -2.75 -6.55
CA GLY A 82 21.41 -4.09 -6.25
C GLY A 82 20.41 -5.05 -5.63
N GLY A 83 19.15 -4.63 -5.46
CA GLY A 83 18.11 -5.44 -4.87
C GLY A 83 17.80 -6.68 -5.70
N THR A 84 17.74 -7.85 -5.05
CA THR A 84 17.17 -9.04 -5.67
C THR A 84 15.96 -9.49 -4.86
N ILE A 85 14.98 -10.07 -5.55
CA ILE A 85 13.76 -10.55 -4.93
C ILE A 85 13.68 -12.05 -5.13
N ASP A 86 13.56 -12.77 -4.02
CA ASP A 86 13.24 -14.20 -4.06
C ASP A 86 11.81 -14.39 -4.55
N ALA A 87 11.61 -15.31 -5.49
CA ALA A 87 10.28 -15.63 -5.99
C ALA A 87 10.06 -17.14 -6.07
N GLN A 88 8.83 -17.56 -5.78
CA GLN A 88 8.36 -18.93 -5.87
C GLN A 88 7.15 -18.99 -6.80
N VAL A 89 7.29 -19.68 -7.92
CA VAL A 89 6.19 -19.93 -8.85
C VAL A 89 5.67 -21.35 -8.65
N ARG A 90 4.37 -21.49 -8.46
CA ARG A 90 3.68 -22.77 -8.27
C ARG A 90 2.79 -23.04 -9.47
N LEU A 91 3.08 -24.13 -10.17
CA LEU A 91 2.28 -24.60 -11.30
C LEU A 91 1.30 -25.64 -10.79
N VAL A 92 0.00 -25.39 -11.00
CA VAL A 92 -1.07 -26.26 -10.52
C VAL A 92 -2.13 -26.46 -11.60
N PRO A 93 -2.85 -27.59 -11.61
CA PRO A 93 -4.00 -27.77 -12.49
C PRO A 93 -5.09 -26.73 -12.21
N PRO A 94 -5.90 -26.31 -13.22
CA PRO A 94 -6.90 -25.26 -13.03
C PRO A 94 -7.92 -25.53 -11.92
N HIS A 95 -8.31 -26.79 -11.71
CA HIS A 95 -9.27 -27.16 -10.65
C HIS A 95 -8.70 -27.06 -9.23
N VAL A 96 -7.37 -26.92 -9.09
CA VAL A 96 -6.65 -26.78 -7.81
C VAL A 96 -6.32 -25.32 -7.50
N GLU A 97 -6.23 -24.48 -8.53
CA GLU A 97 -5.77 -23.08 -8.43
C GLU A 97 -6.46 -22.27 -7.32
N PRO A 98 -7.81 -22.30 -7.15
CA PRO A 98 -8.45 -21.55 -6.08
C PRO A 98 -7.96 -21.90 -4.67
N PHE A 99 -7.69 -23.19 -4.42
CA PHE A 99 -7.23 -23.67 -3.12
C PHE A 99 -5.77 -23.30 -2.86
N THR A 100 -4.92 -23.45 -3.88
CA THR A 100 -3.52 -23.05 -3.81
C THR A 100 -3.40 -21.54 -3.63
N LEU A 101 -4.20 -20.75 -4.37
CA LEU A 101 -4.24 -19.31 -4.22
C LEU A 101 -4.68 -18.90 -2.81
N ALA A 102 -5.75 -19.48 -2.27
CA ALA A 102 -6.17 -19.21 -0.89
C ALA A 102 -5.07 -19.56 0.13
N TYR A 103 -4.44 -20.72 -0.02
CA TYR A 103 -3.39 -21.19 0.88
C TYR A 103 -2.17 -20.27 0.88
N PHE A 104 -1.64 -19.90 -0.29
CA PHE A 104 -0.46 -19.02 -0.40
C PHE A 104 -0.79 -17.54 -0.21
N THR A 105 -2.06 -17.15 -0.35
CA THR A 105 -2.50 -15.83 0.10
C THR A 105 -2.40 -15.70 1.60
N GLY A 106 -2.74 -16.75 2.36
CA GLY A 106 -2.68 -16.73 3.82
C GLY A 106 -3.58 -15.65 4.45
N SER A 107 -3.24 -15.11 5.62
CA SER A 107 -2.06 -15.42 6.44
C SER A 107 -2.04 -16.86 6.96
N LYS A 108 -0.95 -17.26 7.63
CA LYS A 108 -0.87 -18.58 8.27
C LYS A 108 -1.97 -18.75 9.31
N GLU A 109 -2.23 -17.69 10.07
CA GLU A 109 -3.23 -17.61 11.13
C GLU A 109 -4.64 -17.72 10.53
N HIS A 110 -4.93 -16.97 9.47
CA HIS A 110 -6.18 -17.10 8.70
C HIS A 110 -6.38 -18.54 8.17
N ASN A 111 -5.33 -19.15 7.62
CA ASN A 111 -5.37 -20.54 7.15
C ASN A 111 -5.62 -21.55 8.29
N ILE A 112 -5.16 -21.27 9.51
CA ILE A 112 -5.46 -22.11 10.68
C ILE A 112 -6.95 -21.99 11.02
N ALA A 113 -7.50 -20.79 11.08
CA ALA A 113 -8.92 -20.54 11.35
C ALA A 113 -9.82 -21.22 10.29
N MET A 114 -9.51 -21.06 9.00
CA MET A 114 -10.24 -21.69 7.91
C MET A 114 -10.18 -23.23 7.96
N ARG A 115 -9.01 -23.80 8.31
CA ARG A 115 -8.87 -25.24 8.49
C ARG A 115 -9.68 -25.76 9.68
N GLN A 116 -9.67 -25.06 10.81
CA GLN A 116 -10.48 -25.42 11.96
C GLN A 116 -11.98 -25.42 11.60
N ARG A 117 -12.42 -24.38 10.89
CA ARG A 117 -13.80 -24.28 10.39
C ARG A 117 -14.19 -25.44 9.47
N ALA A 118 -13.28 -25.86 8.59
CA ALA A 118 -13.47 -27.02 7.72
C ALA A 118 -13.57 -28.32 8.53
N ILE A 119 -12.71 -28.51 9.53
CA ILE A 119 -12.73 -29.69 10.42
C ILE A 119 -14.08 -29.79 11.14
N ASP A 120 -14.61 -28.67 11.64
CA ASP A 120 -15.91 -28.61 12.31
C ASP A 120 -17.07 -29.02 11.38
N ARG A 121 -16.86 -29.03 10.06
CA ARG A 121 -17.79 -29.47 9.00
C ARG A 121 -17.49 -30.86 8.44
N GLY A 122 -16.54 -31.59 9.03
CA GLY A 122 -16.10 -32.89 8.51
C GLY A 122 -15.37 -32.77 7.17
N LEU A 123 -14.71 -31.64 6.92
CA LEU A 123 -13.91 -31.36 5.74
C LEU A 123 -12.43 -31.18 6.13
N ARG A 124 -11.55 -31.44 5.17
CA ARG A 124 -10.10 -31.23 5.26
C ARG A 124 -9.70 -30.21 4.21
N LEU A 125 -9.29 -29.02 4.64
CA LEU A 125 -8.80 -27.96 3.77
C LEU A 125 -7.26 -27.98 3.71
N ASN A 126 -6.70 -28.00 2.50
CA ASN A 126 -5.28 -27.86 2.24
C ASN A 126 -5.03 -27.07 0.94
N GLU A 127 -3.78 -26.95 0.51
CA GLU A 127 -3.39 -26.23 -0.71
C GLU A 127 -3.94 -26.84 -2.01
N PHE A 128 -4.45 -28.07 -1.97
CA PHE A 128 -4.93 -28.81 -3.13
C PHE A 128 -6.46 -28.91 -3.22
N GLY A 129 -7.18 -28.70 -2.12
CA GLY A 129 -8.62 -28.91 -2.09
C GLY A 129 -9.30 -28.75 -0.73
N LEU A 130 -10.64 -28.81 -0.77
CA LEU A 130 -11.53 -28.91 0.37
C LEU A 130 -12.23 -30.26 0.33
N ILE A 131 -11.71 -31.23 1.08
CA ILE A 131 -11.98 -32.64 0.87
C ILE A 131 -12.88 -33.18 1.99
N PRO A 132 -13.99 -33.88 1.70
CA PRO A 132 -14.77 -34.56 2.72
C PRO A 132 -13.93 -35.61 3.46
N GLU A 133 -13.83 -35.51 4.79
CA GLU A 133 -12.99 -36.38 5.62
C GLU A 133 -13.37 -37.85 5.44
N ALA A 134 -14.68 -38.12 5.28
CA ALA A 134 -15.22 -39.46 5.01
C ALA A 134 -14.73 -40.09 3.69
N LYS A 135 -14.24 -39.28 2.74
CA LYS A 135 -13.66 -39.74 1.46
C LYS A 135 -12.14 -39.67 1.43
N ALA A 136 -11.53 -38.87 2.30
CA ALA A 136 -10.08 -38.69 2.34
C ALA A 136 -9.35 -39.94 2.87
N GLY A 137 -9.87 -40.57 3.93
CA GLY A 137 -9.17 -41.65 4.63
C GLY A 137 -7.72 -41.25 4.96
N ASP A 138 -6.77 -42.13 4.62
CA ASP A 138 -5.33 -41.92 4.80
C ASP A 138 -4.65 -41.19 3.62
N LEU A 139 -5.38 -40.87 2.55
CA LEU A 139 -4.84 -40.14 1.40
C LEU A 139 -4.39 -38.73 1.80
N LYS A 140 -3.34 -38.24 1.14
CA LYS A 140 -2.73 -36.93 1.39
C LYS A 140 -2.38 -36.24 0.08
N GLY A 141 -2.20 -34.92 0.14
CA GLY A 141 -1.80 -34.12 -1.02
C GLY A 141 -2.78 -34.23 -2.19
N MET A 142 -2.22 -34.30 -3.40
CA MET A 142 -2.98 -34.43 -4.65
C MET A 142 -3.84 -35.70 -4.73
N ASP A 143 -3.42 -36.81 -4.12
CA ASP A 143 -4.19 -38.06 -4.12
C ASP A 143 -5.55 -37.89 -3.42
N ALA A 144 -5.59 -37.08 -2.35
CA ALA A 144 -6.83 -36.76 -1.65
C ALA A 144 -7.65 -35.68 -2.39
N ALA A 145 -7.00 -34.81 -3.17
CA ALA A 145 -7.64 -33.72 -3.90
C ALA A 145 -8.63 -34.20 -4.97
N VAL A 146 -8.48 -35.44 -5.46
CA VAL A 146 -9.47 -36.10 -6.35
C VAL A 146 -10.87 -36.15 -5.73
N HIS A 147 -10.97 -36.09 -4.40
CA HIS A 147 -12.23 -36.07 -3.67
C HIS A 147 -12.67 -34.67 -3.22
N SER A 148 -11.94 -33.62 -3.61
CA SER A 148 -12.25 -32.24 -3.27
C SER A 148 -13.64 -31.84 -3.75
N LEU A 149 -14.30 -30.98 -2.97
CA LEU A 149 -15.43 -30.20 -3.45
C LEU A 149 -14.97 -29.28 -4.58
N THR A 150 -15.86 -29.02 -5.53
CA THR A 150 -15.56 -28.13 -6.66
C THR A 150 -15.58 -26.68 -6.19
N ALA A 151 -14.53 -25.92 -6.51
CA ALA A 151 -14.47 -24.47 -6.34
C ALA A 151 -13.97 -23.87 -7.66
N ALA A 152 -14.73 -22.93 -8.23
CA ALA A 152 -14.31 -22.21 -9.43
C ALA A 152 -13.42 -21.00 -9.09
N ASP A 153 -13.52 -20.51 -7.86
CA ASP A 153 -12.79 -19.38 -7.31
C ASP A 153 -12.65 -19.53 -5.79
N GLU A 154 -11.94 -18.61 -5.15
CA GLU A 154 -11.79 -18.62 -3.69
C GLU A 154 -13.13 -18.42 -2.98
N ALA A 155 -14.06 -17.64 -3.52
CA ALA A 155 -15.36 -17.37 -2.90
C ALA A 155 -16.18 -18.64 -2.70
N ALA A 156 -16.09 -19.60 -3.63
CA ALA A 156 -16.71 -20.92 -3.49
C ALA A 156 -16.15 -21.70 -2.27
N ILE A 157 -14.87 -21.54 -1.92
CA ILE A 157 -14.26 -22.16 -0.72
C ILE A 157 -14.93 -21.62 0.54
N TYR A 158 -15.10 -20.29 0.64
CA TYR A 158 -15.79 -19.66 1.77
C TYR A 158 -17.26 -20.09 1.82
N ALA A 159 -17.94 -20.16 0.68
CA ALA A 159 -19.33 -20.60 0.60
C ALA A 159 -19.53 -22.05 1.10
N HIS A 160 -18.64 -22.98 0.76
CA HIS A 160 -18.66 -24.36 1.30
C HIS A 160 -18.48 -24.42 2.83
N LEU A 161 -17.95 -23.36 3.43
CA LEU A 161 -17.70 -23.24 4.87
C LEU A 161 -18.73 -22.35 5.59
N ASP A 162 -19.82 -21.98 4.89
CA ASP A 162 -20.87 -21.06 5.33
C ASP A 162 -20.30 -19.70 5.78
N LEU A 163 -19.38 -19.15 4.98
CA LEU A 163 -18.76 -17.85 5.19
C LEU A 163 -18.99 -16.95 3.99
N ALA A 164 -19.18 -15.64 4.23
CA ALA A 164 -18.95 -14.65 3.19
C ALA A 164 -17.48 -14.67 2.74
N TYR A 165 -17.22 -14.25 1.50
CA TYR A 165 -15.86 -14.16 0.98
C TYR A 165 -15.07 -13.09 1.75
N VAL A 166 -13.90 -13.46 2.27
CA VAL A 166 -12.99 -12.54 2.98
C VAL A 166 -11.93 -12.01 1.99
N PRO A 167 -11.92 -10.70 1.69
CA PRO A 167 -10.88 -10.08 0.88
C PRO A 167 -9.48 -10.36 1.45
N PRO A 168 -8.45 -10.58 0.59
CA PRO A 168 -7.09 -10.87 1.03
C PRO A 168 -6.52 -9.90 2.08
N GLU A 169 -6.88 -8.61 1.99
CA GLU A 169 -6.47 -7.53 2.88
C GLU A 169 -6.87 -7.76 4.35
N LEU A 170 -7.95 -8.51 4.60
CA LEU A 170 -8.46 -8.76 5.95
C LEU A 170 -7.95 -10.07 6.57
N ARG A 171 -7.22 -10.91 5.81
CA ARG A 171 -6.84 -12.27 6.21
C ARG A 171 -5.65 -12.29 7.16
N GLU A 172 -5.82 -11.74 8.36
CA GLU A 172 -4.79 -11.64 9.40
C GLU A 172 -5.25 -12.20 10.77
N ASP A 173 -6.37 -12.93 10.83
CA ASP A 173 -6.95 -13.50 12.07
C ASP A 173 -7.25 -12.44 13.15
N MET A 174 -7.81 -11.31 12.72
CA MET A 174 -8.17 -10.17 13.58
C MET A 174 -9.69 -10.02 13.76
N GLY A 175 -10.47 -11.05 13.39
CA GLY A 175 -11.92 -11.11 13.56
C GLY A 175 -12.71 -11.26 12.25
N GLU A 176 -12.02 -11.29 11.12
CA GLU A 176 -12.57 -11.38 9.76
C GLU A 176 -13.39 -12.67 9.54
N VAL A 177 -12.98 -13.81 10.11
CA VAL A 177 -13.71 -15.08 9.95
C VAL A 177 -15.07 -15.01 10.66
N LYS A 178 -15.10 -14.42 11.87
CA LYS A 178 -16.34 -14.22 12.63
C LYS A 178 -17.25 -13.20 11.94
N ALA A 179 -16.66 -12.12 11.41
CA ALA A 179 -17.39 -11.13 10.62
C ALA A 179 -18.01 -11.79 9.37
N ALA A 180 -17.27 -12.65 8.68
CA ALA A 180 -17.76 -13.38 7.51
C ALA A 180 -18.91 -14.35 7.83
N GLU A 181 -18.91 -14.97 9.01
CA GLU A 181 -20.01 -15.84 9.47
C GLU A 181 -21.29 -15.05 9.78
N THR A 182 -21.14 -13.84 10.30
CA THR A 182 -22.26 -13.01 10.80
C THR A 182 -22.74 -11.96 9.82
N GLY A 183 -22.10 -11.85 8.64
CA GLY A 183 -22.39 -10.81 7.64
C GLY A 183 -21.91 -9.42 8.06
N GLY A 184 -20.89 -9.34 8.92
CA GLY A 184 -20.33 -8.10 9.46
C GLY A 184 -18.98 -7.70 8.86
N LEU A 185 -18.63 -8.20 7.66
CA LEU A 185 -17.43 -7.74 6.97
C LEU A 185 -17.58 -6.27 6.58
N PRO A 186 -16.52 -5.45 6.72
CA PRO A 186 -16.57 -4.06 6.30
C PRO A 186 -16.50 -3.95 4.76
N ASP A 187 -17.12 -2.90 4.23
CA ASP A 187 -16.86 -2.47 2.85
C ASP A 187 -15.47 -1.81 2.80
N LEU A 188 -14.61 -2.28 1.91
CA LEU A 188 -13.26 -1.74 1.75
C LEU A 188 -13.23 -0.63 0.70
N ILE A 189 -12.28 0.29 0.86
CA ILE A 189 -12.02 1.32 -0.15
C ILE A 189 -11.40 0.66 -1.40
N GLU A 190 -11.83 1.12 -2.58
CA GLU A 190 -11.34 0.67 -3.87
C GLU A 190 -10.67 1.84 -4.58
N THR A 191 -9.78 1.56 -5.54
CA THR A 191 -9.12 2.59 -6.34
C THR A 191 -10.13 3.48 -7.07
N SER A 192 -11.28 2.93 -7.48
CA SER A 192 -12.40 3.65 -8.10
C SER A 192 -13.08 4.66 -7.16
N HIS A 193 -12.97 4.49 -5.84
CA HIS A 193 -13.48 5.42 -4.84
C HIS A 193 -12.54 6.62 -4.62
N ILE A 194 -11.28 6.53 -5.07
CA ILE A 194 -10.29 7.60 -4.92
C ILE A 194 -10.55 8.65 -6.00
N ARG A 195 -10.95 9.85 -5.56
CA ARG A 195 -11.28 10.98 -6.45
C ARG A 195 -10.25 12.12 -6.44
N GLY A 196 -9.18 11.95 -5.66
CA GLY A 196 -8.11 12.92 -5.47
C GLY A 196 -7.18 12.52 -4.32
N SER A 197 -6.16 13.35 -4.07
CA SER A 197 -5.19 13.23 -2.97
C SER A 197 -5.00 14.59 -2.30
N LEU A 198 -4.80 14.62 -0.97
CA LEU A 198 -4.62 15.86 -0.20
C LEU A 198 -3.16 16.28 0.00
N HIS A 199 -2.19 15.37 -0.09
CA HIS A 199 -0.82 15.68 0.32
C HIS A 199 0.12 15.51 -0.88
N ASN A 200 0.30 16.60 -1.64
CA ASN A 200 1.10 16.60 -2.86
C ASN A 200 1.93 17.88 -2.91
N HIS A 201 3.16 17.75 -3.40
CA HIS A 201 4.14 18.81 -3.44
C HIS A 201 4.33 19.28 -4.88
N THR A 202 4.65 20.56 -5.05
CA THR A 202 4.97 21.18 -6.33
C THR A 202 6.40 21.70 -6.30
N THR A 203 6.84 22.26 -7.42
CA THR A 203 8.12 23.00 -7.50
C THR A 203 8.18 24.25 -6.62
N LEU A 204 7.12 24.57 -5.86
CA LEU A 204 7.16 25.63 -4.86
C LEU A 204 8.02 25.25 -3.65
N SER A 205 7.95 23.99 -3.19
CA SER A 205 8.90 23.44 -2.20
C SER A 205 9.89 22.47 -2.85
N ASP A 206 9.57 21.19 -2.84
CA ASP A 206 10.44 20.04 -3.10
C ASP A 206 9.84 19.04 -4.08
N GLY A 207 8.71 19.36 -4.68
CA GLY A 207 8.14 18.59 -5.78
C GLY A 207 8.86 18.87 -7.11
N GLU A 208 8.81 17.89 -8.01
CA GLU A 208 9.45 18.01 -9.34
C GLU A 208 8.53 18.61 -10.42
N ALA A 209 7.22 18.70 -10.14
CA ALA A 209 6.21 19.11 -11.11
C ALA A 209 5.60 20.47 -10.73
N SER A 210 5.34 21.30 -11.73
CA SER A 210 4.61 22.56 -11.52
C SER A 210 3.14 22.26 -11.16
N LEU A 211 2.48 23.26 -10.56
CA LEU A 211 1.06 23.20 -10.24
C LEU A 211 0.18 22.78 -11.45
N GLU A 212 0.49 23.28 -12.64
CA GLU A 212 -0.24 22.98 -13.88
C GLU A 212 -0.06 21.52 -14.30
N VAL A 213 1.17 21.00 -14.21
CA VAL A 213 1.47 19.60 -14.55
C VAL A 213 0.76 18.66 -13.58
N MET A 214 0.77 18.99 -12.28
CA MET A 214 0.07 18.23 -11.24
C MET A 214 -1.44 18.19 -11.48
N ALA A 215 -2.05 19.35 -11.73
CA ALA A 215 -3.48 19.46 -12.01
C ALA A 215 -3.91 18.71 -13.28
N ASP A 216 -3.15 18.84 -14.37
CA ASP A 216 -3.42 18.13 -15.64
C ASP A 216 -3.29 16.61 -15.47
N THR A 217 -2.28 16.15 -14.72
CA THR A 217 -2.07 14.72 -14.45
C THR A 217 -3.19 14.15 -13.60
N ALA A 218 -3.59 14.83 -12.52
CA ALA A 218 -4.72 14.41 -11.69
C ALA A 218 -6.01 14.24 -12.51
N ARG A 219 -6.30 15.18 -13.42
CA ARG A 219 -7.45 15.07 -14.33
C ARG A 219 -7.35 13.88 -15.28
N LYS A 220 -6.16 13.60 -15.83
CA LYS A 220 -5.90 12.42 -16.68
C LYS A 220 -6.07 11.11 -15.92
N MET A 221 -5.79 11.09 -14.62
CA MET A 221 -6.05 9.95 -13.73
C MET A 221 -7.54 9.77 -13.41
N GLY A 222 -8.41 10.67 -13.86
CA GLY A 222 -9.85 10.64 -13.58
C GLY A 222 -10.22 11.20 -12.20
N TRP A 223 -9.29 11.88 -11.53
CA TRP A 223 -9.59 12.60 -10.29
C TRP A 223 -10.34 13.89 -10.60
N ASN A 224 -11.26 14.25 -9.70
CA ASN A 224 -11.99 15.52 -9.80
C ASN A 224 -11.54 16.53 -8.74
N TRP A 225 -10.51 16.21 -7.96
CA TRP A 225 -9.82 17.19 -7.13
C TRP A 225 -8.37 16.80 -6.84
N LEU A 226 -7.58 17.80 -6.45
CA LEU A 226 -6.20 17.62 -5.98
C LEU A 226 -5.89 18.67 -4.91
N GLY A 227 -5.38 18.24 -3.77
CA GLY A 227 -4.84 19.10 -2.73
C GLY A 227 -3.34 19.30 -2.89
N ILE A 228 -2.89 20.55 -2.83
CA ILE A 228 -1.48 20.92 -2.80
C ILE A 228 -1.11 21.28 -1.36
N ALA A 229 -0.01 20.71 -0.85
CA ALA A 229 0.47 20.89 0.50
C ALA A 229 1.99 21.00 0.51
N ASP A 230 2.53 22.02 -0.18
CA ASP A 230 3.96 22.33 -0.15
C ASP A 230 4.45 22.60 1.29
N HIS A 231 5.74 22.38 1.54
CA HIS A 231 6.32 22.53 2.88
C HIS A 231 6.35 23.97 3.37
N SER A 232 6.21 24.15 4.68
CA SER A 232 6.40 25.42 5.37
C SER A 232 7.89 25.80 5.57
N PRO A 233 8.22 27.08 5.87
CA PRO A 233 9.57 27.65 5.80
C PRO A 233 10.66 26.98 6.64
N THR A 234 10.30 26.36 7.76
CA THR A 234 11.28 25.81 8.72
C THR A 234 12.00 24.59 8.17
N LEU A 235 11.38 23.86 7.23
CA LEU A 235 12.01 22.76 6.51
C LEU A 235 12.95 23.28 5.41
N LYS A 236 14.06 23.89 5.83
CA LYS A 236 15.09 24.47 4.93
C LYS A 236 15.68 23.49 3.93
N ILE A 237 15.62 22.19 4.23
CA ILE A 237 16.11 21.11 3.35
C ILE A 237 15.20 20.96 2.13
N ALA A 238 13.92 21.33 2.26
CA ALA A 238 12.88 21.18 1.24
C ALA A 238 12.46 22.51 0.59
N ASN A 239 13.28 23.57 0.69
CA ASN A 239 12.96 24.91 0.18
C ASN A 239 11.57 25.43 0.61
N GLY A 240 11.20 25.26 1.88
CA GLY A 240 9.87 25.61 2.39
C GLY A 240 9.35 26.99 1.96
N ALA A 241 8.09 27.03 1.54
CA ALA A 241 7.45 28.18 0.94
C ALA A 241 7.27 29.32 1.96
N SER A 242 7.66 30.54 1.58
CA SER A 242 7.36 31.72 2.40
C SER A 242 5.84 31.97 2.45
N ALA A 243 5.36 32.69 3.46
CA ALA A 243 3.96 33.09 3.52
C ALA A 243 3.52 33.89 2.27
N GLU A 244 4.41 34.70 1.70
CA GLU A 244 4.11 35.46 0.49
C GLU A 244 3.95 34.54 -0.73
N ASP A 245 4.86 33.58 -0.90
CA ASP A 245 4.82 32.66 -2.04
C ASP A 245 3.62 31.69 -1.94
N LEU A 246 3.30 31.21 -0.73
CA LEU A 246 2.14 30.37 -0.46
C LEU A 246 0.84 31.11 -0.81
N LEU A 247 0.69 32.37 -0.38
CA LEU A 247 -0.48 33.17 -0.73
C LEU A 247 -0.57 33.47 -2.24
N GLU A 248 0.56 33.62 -2.93
CA GLU A 248 0.58 33.76 -4.40
C GLU A 248 0.15 32.48 -5.11
N GLN A 249 0.59 31.31 -4.62
CA GLN A 249 0.10 30.01 -5.10
C GLN A 249 -1.41 29.90 -4.89
N GLY A 250 -1.91 30.30 -3.72
CA GLY A 250 -3.34 30.38 -3.43
C GLY A 250 -4.12 31.25 -4.42
N ARG A 251 -3.61 32.43 -4.76
CA ARG A 251 -4.21 33.31 -5.80
C ARG A 251 -4.25 32.61 -7.17
N THR A 252 -3.20 31.87 -7.51
CA THR A 252 -3.14 31.10 -8.76
C THR A 252 -4.16 29.95 -8.77
N ILE A 253 -4.26 29.20 -7.68
CA ILE A 253 -5.25 28.13 -7.50
C ILE A 253 -6.68 28.67 -7.61
N GLN A 254 -6.97 29.80 -6.96
CA GLN A 254 -8.28 30.45 -7.04
C GLN A 254 -8.64 30.84 -8.48
N ARG A 255 -7.67 31.39 -9.24
CA ARG A 255 -7.85 31.71 -10.65
C ARG A 255 -8.15 30.47 -11.49
N TYR A 256 -7.38 29.39 -11.34
CA TYR A 256 -7.63 28.14 -12.07
C TYR A 256 -8.99 27.53 -11.74
N ASN A 257 -9.37 27.49 -10.47
CA ASN A 257 -10.68 27.01 -10.06
C ASN A 257 -11.82 27.83 -10.66
N ALA A 258 -11.67 29.16 -10.76
CA ALA A 258 -12.66 30.03 -11.41
C ALA A 258 -12.75 29.75 -12.92
N GLU A 259 -11.61 29.64 -13.60
CA GLU A 259 -11.55 29.32 -15.04
C GLU A 259 -12.19 27.95 -15.35
N TRP A 260 -11.93 26.93 -14.53
CA TRP A 260 -12.56 25.61 -14.69
C TRP A 260 -14.06 25.62 -14.41
N ALA A 261 -14.51 26.36 -13.40
CA ALA A 261 -15.94 26.52 -13.12
C ALA A 261 -16.66 27.21 -14.29
N GLU A 262 -16.06 28.23 -14.91
CA GLU A 262 -16.63 28.88 -16.11
C GLU A 262 -16.69 27.95 -17.33
N GLN A 263 -15.79 26.96 -17.39
CA GLN A 263 -15.71 25.97 -18.47
C GLN A 263 -16.51 24.69 -18.19
N ASP A 264 -17.25 24.62 -17.07
CA ASP A 264 -17.99 23.43 -16.63
C ASP A 264 -17.09 22.18 -16.49
N VAL A 265 -15.86 22.38 -16.02
CA VAL A 265 -14.91 21.31 -15.73
C VAL A 265 -15.12 20.85 -14.28
N ASP A 266 -15.51 19.58 -14.08
CA ASP A 266 -15.56 18.93 -12.75
C ASP A 266 -14.14 18.64 -12.24
N PHE A 267 -13.42 19.70 -11.85
CA PHE A 267 -12.12 19.61 -11.21
C PHE A 267 -11.89 20.77 -10.24
N ARG A 268 -11.31 20.49 -9.07
CA ARG A 268 -10.96 21.51 -8.08
C ARG A 268 -9.58 21.28 -7.47
N LEU A 269 -8.76 22.33 -7.47
CA LEU A 269 -7.57 22.39 -6.64
C LEU A 269 -7.94 22.88 -5.23
N PHE A 270 -7.39 22.21 -4.21
CA PHE A 270 -7.41 22.69 -2.83
C PHE A 270 -6.03 23.20 -2.45
N HIS A 271 -5.99 24.39 -1.85
CA HIS A 271 -4.76 25.03 -1.42
C HIS A 271 -4.53 24.77 0.05
N GLY A 272 -3.53 23.96 0.37
CA GLY A 272 -3.09 23.69 1.73
C GLY A 272 -1.59 23.87 1.90
N VAL A 273 -1.10 23.45 3.05
CA VAL A 273 0.32 23.47 3.40
C VAL A 273 0.64 22.26 4.25
N GLU A 274 1.81 21.68 4.05
CA GLU A 274 2.41 20.79 5.05
C GLU A 274 3.19 21.65 6.05
N SER A 275 2.56 21.93 7.19
CA SER A 275 3.11 22.77 8.23
C SER A 275 3.89 21.95 9.25
N ASP A 276 5.14 22.36 9.46
CA ASP A 276 5.98 21.86 10.54
C ASP A 276 5.32 22.06 11.92
N ILE A 277 5.33 21.02 12.74
CA ILE A 277 4.99 21.12 14.15
C ILE A 277 6.19 21.70 14.91
N LEU A 278 6.03 22.94 15.35
CA LEU A 278 6.96 23.67 16.19
C LEU A 278 6.72 23.40 17.68
N GLU A 279 7.65 23.87 18.50
CA GLU A 279 7.57 23.72 19.95
C GLU A 279 6.29 24.34 20.55
N GLY A 280 5.68 23.58 21.45
CA GLY A 280 4.42 23.93 22.10
C GLY A 280 3.20 23.62 21.26
N GLY A 281 3.33 22.79 20.21
CA GLY A 281 2.24 22.43 19.30
C GLY A 281 1.83 23.56 18.34
N LYS A 282 2.74 24.52 18.08
CA LYS A 282 2.51 25.59 17.12
C LYS A 282 2.74 25.11 15.69
N LEU A 283 2.07 25.75 14.74
CA LEU A 283 2.27 25.51 13.32
C LEU A 283 3.23 26.55 12.73
N ASP A 284 3.94 26.15 11.69
CA ASP A 284 5.01 26.91 11.04
C ASP A 284 4.50 27.92 9.99
N HIS A 285 3.40 28.61 10.32
CA HIS A 285 2.96 29.85 9.71
C HIS A 285 2.09 30.64 10.71
N PRO A 286 1.99 31.97 10.59
CA PRO A 286 1.02 32.75 11.37
C PRO A 286 -0.42 32.30 11.11
N ASP A 287 -1.26 32.31 12.15
CA ASP A 287 -2.68 31.91 12.06
C ASP A 287 -3.46 32.65 10.96
N GLU A 288 -3.13 33.92 10.72
CA GLU A 288 -3.72 34.74 9.66
C GLU A 288 -3.42 34.21 8.25
N VAL A 289 -2.26 33.59 8.03
CA VAL A 289 -1.91 32.93 6.76
C VAL A 289 -2.63 31.59 6.68
N LEU A 290 -2.58 30.80 7.76
CA LEU A 290 -3.24 29.49 7.81
C LEU A 290 -4.75 29.59 7.60
N ALA A 291 -5.38 30.68 8.04
CA ALA A 291 -6.81 30.94 7.85
C ALA A 291 -7.22 31.24 6.40
N GLU A 292 -6.26 31.52 5.50
CA GLU A 292 -6.53 31.71 4.07
C GLU A 292 -6.44 30.38 3.27
N LEU A 293 -5.98 29.30 3.89
CA LEU A 293 -5.84 27.98 3.27
C LEU A 293 -7.13 27.17 3.37
N ASP A 294 -7.33 26.25 2.43
CA ASP A 294 -8.43 25.29 2.47
C ASP A 294 -8.20 24.22 3.58
N TYR A 295 -6.94 23.86 3.87
CA TYR A 295 -6.56 22.88 4.90
C TYR A 295 -5.09 22.97 5.31
N VAL A 296 -4.75 22.37 6.45
CA VAL A 296 -3.37 22.22 6.93
C VAL A 296 -3.08 20.76 7.25
N VAL A 297 -1.97 20.25 6.71
CA VAL A 297 -1.35 18.99 7.11
C VAL A 297 -0.27 19.32 8.13
N ALA A 298 -0.48 19.00 9.41
CA ALA A 298 0.51 19.22 10.45
C ALA A 298 1.44 18.00 10.55
N SER A 299 2.75 18.20 10.41
CA SER A 299 3.72 17.11 10.29
C SER A 299 4.93 17.28 11.20
N VAL A 300 5.51 16.15 11.63
CA VAL A 300 6.73 16.12 12.44
C VAL A 300 7.95 15.86 11.56
N HIS A 301 8.83 16.86 11.41
CA HIS A 301 10.10 16.68 10.70
C HIS A 301 11.34 16.77 11.60
N ALA A 302 11.23 17.36 12.79
CA ALA A 302 12.34 17.52 13.75
C ALA A 302 12.69 16.22 14.49
N MET A 303 12.91 15.11 13.77
CA MET A 303 12.97 13.75 14.30
C MET A 303 13.97 13.54 15.43
N THR A 304 15.12 14.22 15.41
CA THR A 304 16.11 14.16 16.50
C THR A 304 15.52 14.64 17.83
N LYS A 305 14.66 15.67 17.80
CA LYS A 305 13.98 16.21 18.98
C LYS A 305 12.93 15.22 19.48
N TRP A 306 12.07 14.75 18.57
CA TRP A 306 10.92 13.89 18.90
C TRP A 306 11.34 12.51 19.40
N ARG A 307 12.40 11.93 18.81
CA ARG A 307 12.97 10.66 19.31
C ARG A 307 13.74 10.80 20.62
N GLY A 308 14.09 12.02 21.02
CA GLY A 308 14.74 12.31 22.31
C GLY A 308 13.76 12.43 23.48
N ARG A 309 12.45 12.36 23.22
CA ARG A 309 11.37 12.49 24.20
C ARG A 309 10.73 11.14 24.48
N ASP A 310 9.97 11.07 25.57
CA ASP A 310 9.14 9.90 25.85
C ASP A 310 7.79 9.96 25.11
N GLU A 311 7.13 8.80 25.04
CA GLU A 311 5.82 8.61 24.38
C GLU A 311 4.75 9.59 24.89
N HIS A 312 4.72 9.85 26.20
CA HIS A 312 3.72 10.71 26.82
C HIS A 312 3.93 12.18 26.43
N GLU A 313 5.16 12.68 26.40
CA GLU A 313 5.46 14.03 25.94
C GLU A 313 5.09 14.22 24.46
N ASN A 314 5.44 13.27 23.59
CA ASN A 314 5.10 13.33 22.16
C ASN A 314 3.58 13.29 21.95
N THR A 315 2.87 12.40 22.64
CA THR A 315 1.41 12.28 22.55
C THR A 315 0.71 13.56 22.99
N GLU A 316 1.12 14.14 24.13
CA GLU A 316 0.58 15.42 24.63
C GLU A 316 0.84 16.59 23.68
N GLU A 317 2.01 16.62 23.02
CA GLU A 317 2.31 17.67 22.04
C GLU A 317 1.46 17.51 20.76
N LEU A 318 1.27 16.29 20.27
CA LEU A 318 0.39 16.02 19.12
C LEU A 318 -1.08 16.35 19.42
N LEU A 319 -1.57 16.07 20.63
CA LEU A 319 -2.93 16.47 21.03
C LEU A 319 -3.12 17.98 20.96
N ARG A 320 -2.12 18.78 21.36
CA ARG A 320 -2.18 20.25 21.23
C ARG A 320 -2.21 20.71 19.78
N VAL A 321 -1.48 20.02 18.89
CA VAL A 321 -1.50 20.30 17.45
C VAL A 321 -2.86 19.96 16.86
N ILE A 322 -3.45 18.83 17.24
CA ILE A 322 -4.78 18.41 16.79
C ILE A 322 -5.85 19.40 17.25
N ASP A 323 -5.73 19.94 18.46
CA ASP A 323 -6.63 20.97 19.00
C ASP A 323 -6.45 22.36 18.33
N HIS A 324 -5.40 22.57 17.55
CA HIS A 324 -5.15 23.84 16.88
C HIS A 324 -6.22 24.09 15.79
N PRO A 325 -6.90 25.27 15.76
CA PRO A 325 -8.05 25.50 14.86
C PRO A 325 -7.76 25.39 13.37
N ALA A 326 -6.50 25.56 12.97
CA ALA A 326 -6.07 25.42 11.58
C ALA A 326 -5.76 23.97 11.17
N THR A 327 -5.45 23.08 12.12
CA THR A 327 -5.05 21.70 11.82
C THR A 327 -6.24 20.94 11.23
N THR A 328 -6.04 20.37 10.04
CA THR A 328 -7.06 19.55 9.36
C THR A 328 -6.66 18.09 9.30
N VAL A 329 -5.38 17.81 9.05
CA VAL A 329 -4.81 16.47 8.91
C VAL A 329 -3.52 16.39 9.75
N LEU A 330 -3.32 15.27 10.46
CA LEU A 330 -2.02 14.94 11.02
C LEU A 330 -1.23 14.12 9.96
N GLY A 331 -0.17 14.69 9.42
CA GLY A 331 0.69 14.07 8.41
C GLY A 331 1.57 12.98 9.01
N HIS A 332 1.79 11.90 8.23
CA HIS A 332 2.70 10.76 8.50
C HIS A 332 3.13 10.59 9.97
N PRO A 333 2.18 10.26 10.88
CA PRO A 333 2.24 10.63 12.30
C PRO A 333 3.31 9.94 13.15
N THR A 334 4.02 8.95 12.60
CA THR A 334 5.15 8.28 13.29
C THR A 334 6.51 8.80 12.84
N GLY A 335 6.56 9.52 11.71
CA GLY A 335 7.80 9.93 11.05
C GLY A 335 8.71 8.77 10.60
N ARG A 336 8.20 7.53 10.55
CA ARG A 336 8.95 6.34 10.15
C ARG A 336 9.26 6.35 8.66
N ILE A 337 10.43 5.83 8.29
CA ILE A 337 10.84 5.55 6.92
C ILE A 337 11.21 4.07 6.86
N LEU A 338 10.46 3.28 6.08
CA LEU A 338 10.72 1.85 5.95
C LEU A 338 12.16 1.61 5.49
N GLN A 339 12.89 0.73 6.18
CA GLN A 339 14.31 0.43 5.98
C GLN A 339 15.30 1.59 6.20
N GLY A 340 14.84 2.83 6.40
CA GLY A 340 15.71 3.98 6.67
C GLY A 340 15.77 4.35 8.14
N ARG A 341 14.62 4.67 8.74
CA ARG A 341 14.54 5.27 10.08
C ARG A 341 13.30 4.83 10.84
N GLU A 342 13.51 4.34 12.06
CA GLU A 342 12.43 4.08 13.03
C GLU A 342 11.69 5.37 13.39
N GLY A 343 10.40 5.24 13.71
CA GLY A 343 9.58 6.36 14.18
C GLY A 343 10.02 6.90 15.55
N TYR A 344 9.33 7.94 16.01
CA TYR A 344 9.36 8.34 17.42
C TYR A 344 8.25 7.62 18.19
N GLU A 345 8.42 7.48 19.51
CA GLU A 345 7.41 6.86 20.38
C GLU A 345 6.18 7.77 20.50
N VAL A 346 5.00 7.22 20.21
CA VAL A 346 3.70 7.90 20.27
C VAL A 346 2.58 6.87 20.41
N ASP A 347 1.56 7.17 21.22
CA ASP A 347 0.34 6.39 21.33
C ASP A 347 -0.66 6.87 20.25
N LEU A 348 -0.96 6.01 19.26
CA LEU A 348 -1.77 6.32 18.07
C LEU A 348 -3.19 5.76 18.09
#